data_AF-A0A1Q7Y2X8-F1
#
_entry.id   AF-A0A1Q7Y2X8-F1
#
_cell.length_a   1.000
_cell.length_b   1.000
_cell.length_c   1.000
_cell.angle_alpha   90.00
_cell.angle_beta   90.00
_cell.angle_gamma   90.00
#
_symmetry.space_group_name_H-M   'P 1'
#
loop_
_entity.id
_entity.type
_entity.pdbx_description
1 polymer ?
#
loop_
_entity_poly.entity_id
_entity_poly.type
_entity_poly.pdbx_seq_one_letter_code
_entity_poly.pdbx_strand_id
1 'polypeptide(L)'
;MAVVGVEIEQRAVVLDGHTFGAAGAYEKLAGVVRFAVDRANPANHAITDLGLAPANARGHVEFWADFYLLRPADPARGNRRLLLDVPNRGRKVALGLFNSTPRVPDPSTPDDFGNGFLMRHGYTVAWCGWQHDVPRRDGLMALTVPAARGNGPAITGLVRCEWRPNTRVTTLPLADRYHIPHPTIDLQDPGARLTVRERREAAAVEVERGAWRFPDASSLTVENGFEPGKIYELVYRAANPPLVGLGFLAVRDTAAWLRCASAADGNPCAETLDRAYAFGVSQSGRFLRHLLHLGLNEDEAGRRVFDAVVPHVAGARRGEFNHRFGQPSLNATHAVGSLFPFTDTVETDPLTGERGALLARLEARGTLPKIFTINTSAEYWRGDASLVHTDIPGKRDVEPHPAARVYLFAGTQHTPGSLPPPDADPNTGGRGREPFNVVDYAPLLRAALVSLDRWVTEGVEPPASNVPRLADGTAVLAEVTAGVFTKIPGVRFPDRIDRPVRLDFGPELARGIVTELPPKVGAPFVTFVSAVDADGNEIAGVRPVE
;
A
#
# COMPACT_ATOMS: atom_id res chain seq x y z
N MET A 1 -22.25 14.92 2.86
CA MET A 1 -20.99 14.40 2.27
C MET A 1 -19.86 14.86 3.15
N ALA A 2 -18.83 14.02 3.34
CA ALA A 2 -17.69 14.34 4.19
C ALA A 2 -16.77 15.41 3.58
N VAL A 3 -16.65 15.48 2.25
CA VAL A 3 -15.95 16.58 1.56
C VAL A 3 -16.77 17.86 1.71
N VAL A 4 -16.14 18.90 2.26
CA VAL A 4 -16.76 20.21 2.51
C VAL A 4 -16.26 21.30 1.56
N GLY A 5 -15.22 21.02 0.78
CA GLY A 5 -14.74 21.93 -0.24
C GLY A 5 -13.49 21.42 -0.96
N VAL A 6 -13.30 21.89 -2.19
CA VAL A 6 -12.07 21.70 -2.96
C VAL A 6 -11.58 23.06 -3.44
N GLU A 7 -10.38 23.43 -3.01
CA GLU A 7 -9.67 24.63 -3.43
C GLU A 7 -8.79 24.26 -4.61
N ILE A 8 -9.12 24.73 -5.82
CA ILE A 8 -8.30 24.53 -7.02
C ILE A 8 -7.32 25.69 -7.13
N GLU A 9 -6.05 25.38 -6.95
CA GLU A 9 -4.95 26.35 -6.97
C GLU A 9 -4.36 26.50 -8.38
N GLN A 10 -4.36 25.41 -9.15
CA GLN A 10 -3.86 25.39 -10.52
C GLN A 10 -4.86 24.68 -11.43
N ARG A 11 -5.10 25.28 -12.60
CA ARG A 11 -5.78 24.65 -13.74
C ARG A 11 -4.98 24.96 -15.01
N ALA A 12 -4.67 23.93 -15.78
CA ALA A 12 -3.95 24.10 -17.04
C ALA A 12 -4.40 23.08 -18.09
N VAL A 13 -4.40 23.50 -19.35
CA VAL A 13 -4.55 22.57 -20.47
C VAL A 13 -3.26 21.75 -20.60
N VAL A 14 -3.41 20.45 -20.81
CA VAL A 14 -2.30 19.51 -20.97
C VAL A 14 -1.72 19.64 -22.38
N LEU A 15 -0.39 19.74 -22.49
CA LEU A 15 0.37 19.72 -23.75
C LEU A 15 -0.18 20.68 -24.82
N ASP A 16 -0.50 21.92 -24.44
CA ASP A 16 -1.04 22.96 -25.33
C ASP A 16 -2.26 22.51 -26.15
N GLY A 17 -3.07 21.62 -25.61
CA GLY A 17 -4.29 21.11 -26.25
C GLY A 17 -4.07 19.89 -27.14
N HIS A 18 -2.91 19.23 -27.06
CA HIS A 18 -2.69 17.96 -27.75
C HIS A 18 -3.79 16.94 -27.44
N THR A 19 -4.28 16.26 -28.49
CA THR A 19 -5.41 15.35 -28.39
C THR A 19 -4.98 13.91 -28.18
N PHE A 20 -5.56 13.23 -27.19
CA PHE A 20 -5.37 11.80 -26.96
C PHE A 20 -6.47 10.97 -27.64
N GLY A 21 -6.36 10.81 -28.96
CA GLY A 21 -7.34 10.05 -29.74
C GLY A 21 -8.76 10.60 -29.60
N ALA A 22 -9.75 9.72 -29.41
CA ALA A 22 -11.16 10.11 -29.33
C ALA A 22 -11.50 10.92 -28.06
N ALA A 23 -10.71 10.79 -26.99
CA ALA A 23 -10.92 11.51 -25.74
C ALA A 23 -10.63 13.03 -25.86
N GLY A 24 -9.94 13.46 -26.92
CA GLY A 24 -9.60 14.87 -27.15
C GLY A 24 -8.49 15.37 -26.24
N ALA A 25 -8.45 16.70 -26.05
CA ALA A 25 -7.49 17.35 -25.16
C ALA A 25 -7.83 17.07 -23.69
N TYR A 26 -6.83 17.19 -22.83
CA TYR A 26 -6.97 17.03 -21.38
C TYR A 26 -6.67 18.34 -20.65
N GLU A 27 -7.19 18.47 -19.44
CA GLU A 27 -6.76 19.48 -18.48
C GLU A 27 -6.30 18.83 -17.17
N LYS A 28 -5.44 19.54 -16.46
CA LYS A 28 -4.93 19.19 -15.15
C LYS A 28 -5.37 20.21 -14.12
N LEU A 29 -5.85 19.73 -12.97
CA LEU A 29 -6.23 20.55 -11.83
C LEU A 29 -5.43 20.09 -10.60
N ALA A 30 -4.90 21.02 -9.82
CA ALA A 30 -4.20 20.74 -8.58
C ALA A 30 -4.69 21.67 -7.46
N GLY A 31 -4.67 21.19 -6.22
CA GLY A 31 -5.03 21.99 -5.06
C GLY A 31 -5.28 21.14 -3.82
N VAL A 32 -6.29 21.50 -3.01
CA VAL A 32 -6.56 20.88 -1.71
C VAL A 32 -8.02 20.46 -1.59
N VAL A 33 -8.26 19.26 -1.09
CA VAL A 33 -9.60 18.79 -0.68
C VAL A 33 -9.71 18.85 0.85
N ARG A 34 -10.81 19.43 1.35
CA ARG A 34 -11.12 19.56 2.78
C ARG A 34 -12.24 18.62 3.19
N PHE A 35 -12.09 18.01 4.36
CA PHE A 35 -13.02 17.04 4.90
C PHE A 35 -13.52 17.47 6.27
N ALA A 36 -14.77 17.12 6.58
CA ALA A 36 -15.35 17.18 7.92
C ALA A 36 -16.20 15.91 8.15
N VAL A 37 -15.59 14.85 8.67
CA VAL A 37 -16.23 13.54 8.86
C VAL A 37 -16.98 13.46 10.20
N ASP A 38 -18.16 12.85 10.19
CA ASP A 38 -18.93 12.62 11.41
C ASP A 38 -18.38 11.41 12.18
N ARG A 39 -17.99 11.64 13.45
CA ARG A 39 -17.46 10.61 14.35
C ARG A 39 -18.50 9.55 14.71
N ALA A 40 -19.78 9.92 14.71
CA ALA A 40 -20.88 9.03 15.07
C ALA A 40 -21.37 8.20 13.88
N ASN A 41 -21.02 8.59 12.64
CA ASN A 41 -21.50 7.89 11.45
C ASN A 41 -20.94 6.45 11.38
N PRO A 42 -21.81 5.42 11.24
CA PRO A 42 -21.39 4.02 11.16
C PRO A 42 -20.39 3.71 10.05
N ALA A 43 -20.36 4.49 8.97
CA ALA A 43 -19.38 4.33 7.89
C ALA A 43 -17.94 4.65 8.32
N ASN A 44 -17.76 5.35 9.45
CA ASN A 44 -16.46 5.79 9.96
C ASN A 44 -15.98 5.02 11.19
N HIS A 45 -16.81 4.14 11.78
CA HIS A 45 -16.53 3.44 13.05
C HIS A 45 -15.29 2.54 13.01
N ALA A 46 -14.88 2.09 11.83
CA ALA A 46 -13.67 1.27 11.68
C ALA A 46 -12.37 2.06 11.96
N ILE A 47 -12.41 3.40 11.97
CA ILE A 47 -11.22 4.23 12.16
C ILE A 47 -10.82 4.29 13.63
N THR A 48 -9.61 3.83 13.92
CA THR A 48 -9.03 3.87 15.27
C THR A 48 -8.91 5.30 15.77
N ASP A 49 -9.22 5.49 17.05
CA ASP A 49 -9.12 6.77 17.77
C ASP A 49 -9.96 7.92 17.21
N LEU A 50 -10.89 7.67 16.27
CA LEU A 50 -11.77 8.73 15.74
C LEU A 50 -12.61 9.38 16.86
N GLY A 51 -13.01 8.60 17.86
CA GLY A 51 -13.68 9.10 19.07
C GLY A 51 -12.81 9.97 19.99
N LEU A 52 -11.49 10.01 19.78
CA LEU A 52 -10.54 10.86 20.50
C LEU A 52 -10.14 12.07 19.65
N ALA A 53 -10.68 12.22 18.45
CA ALA A 53 -10.35 13.35 17.59
C ALA A 53 -10.92 14.67 18.14
N PRO A 54 -10.20 15.80 18.01
CA PRO A 54 -10.83 17.11 18.13
C PRO A 54 -11.96 17.22 17.10
N ALA A 55 -13.09 17.77 17.52
CA ALA A 55 -14.27 17.92 16.69
C ALA A 55 -14.76 19.37 16.70
N ASN A 56 -15.31 19.81 15.57
CA ASN A 56 -15.94 21.12 15.46
C ASN A 56 -17.30 21.15 16.20
N ALA A 57 -18.00 22.30 16.16
CA ALA A 57 -19.29 22.48 16.83
C ALA A 57 -20.40 21.51 16.37
N ARG A 58 -20.22 20.85 15.21
CA ARG A 58 -21.13 19.83 14.67
C ARG A 58 -20.73 18.40 15.05
N GLY A 59 -19.64 18.22 15.82
CA GLY A 59 -19.11 16.91 16.17
C GLY A 59 -18.28 16.25 15.06
N HIS A 60 -17.91 17.00 14.02
CA HIS A 60 -17.15 16.47 12.89
C HIS A 60 -15.63 16.70 13.06
N VAL A 61 -14.82 15.79 12.54
CA VAL A 61 -13.36 15.89 12.52
C VAL A 61 -12.90 16.51 11.21
N GLU A 62 -12.15 17.59 11.31
CA GLU A 62 -11.66 18.35 10.16
C GLU A 62 -10.21 17.97 9.82
N PHE A 63 -9.95 17.77 8.53
CA PHE A 63 -8.64 17.44 7.98
C PHE A 63 -8.60 17.78 6.48
N TRP A 64 -7.44 17.73 5.84
CA TRP A 64 -7.30 18.06 4.42
C TRP A 64 -6.17 17.30 3.73
N ALA A 65 -6.31 17.12 2.42
CA ALA A 65 -5.36 16.39 1.60
C ALA A 65 -5.00 17.18 0.34
N ASP A 66 -3.79 16.95 -0.16
CA ASP A 66 -3.42 17.41 -1.50
C ASP A 66 -4.25 16.66 -2.55
N PHE A 67 -4.67 17.37 -3.59
CA PHE A 67 -5.55 16.90 -4.64
C PHE A 67 -4.94 17.16 -6.02
N TYR A 68 -5.10 16.18 -6.91
CA TYR A 68 -4.69 16.32 -8.31
C TYR A 68 -5.66 15.57 -9.22
N LEU A 69 -5.98 16.13 -10.37
CA LEU A 69 -6.93 15.57 -11.33
C LEU A 69 -6.45 15.78 -12.76
N LEU A 70 -6.51 14.73 -13.56
CA LEU A 70 -6.44 14.76 -15.01
C LEU A 70 -7.78 14.32 -15.57
N ARG A 71 -8.35 15.11 -16.48
CA ARG A 71 -9.61 14.77 -17.13
C ARG A 71 -9.67 15.27 -18.57
N PRO A 72 -10.51 14.67 -19.43
CA PRO A 72 -10.85 15.25 -20.71
C PRO A 72 -11.34 16.70 -20.55
N ALA A 73 -10.82 17.60 -21.39
CA ALA A 73 -11.23 19.01 -21.41
C ALA A 73 -12.68 19.17 -21.89
N ASP A 74 -13.13 18.29 -22.80
CA ASP A 74 -14.54 18.07 -23.11
C ASP A 74 -15.02 16.85 -22.32
N PRO A 75 -15.82 17.03 -21.25
CA PRO A 75 -16.23 15.91 -20.41
C PRO A 75 -17.11 14.88 -21.13
N ALA A 76 -17.75 15.24 -22.25
CA ALA A 76 -18.56 14.30 -23.05
C ALA A 76 -17.69 13.26 -23.80
N ARG A 77 -16.39 13.52 -23.93
CA ARG A 77 -15.44 12.60 -24.59
C ARG A 77 -14.73 11.64 -23.64
N GLY A 78 -14.96 11.78 -22.33
CA GLY A 78 -14.46 10.84 -21.35
C GLY A 78 -15.18 9.50 -21.42
N ASN A 79 -14.52 8.45 -20.92
CA ASN A 79 -15.15 7.14 -20.77
C ASN A 79 -16.07 7.07 -19.54
N ARG A 80 -16.21 8.15 -18.76
CA ARG A 80 -17.02 8.21 -17.53
C ARG A 80 -16.54 7.28 -16.40
N ARG A 81 -15.28 6.84 -16.45
CA ARG A 81 -14.62 6.09 -15.37
C ARG A 81 -13.61 6.97 -14.65
N LEU A 82 -13.68 6.97 -13.33
CA LEU A 82 -12.62 7.46 -12.47
C LEU A 82 -11.61 6.34 -12.20
N LEU A 83 -10.33 6.61 -12.42
CA LEU A 83 -9.22 5.85 -11.84
C LEU A 83 -8.60 6.71 -10.73
N LEU A 84 -8.97 6.42 -9.48
CA LEU A 84 -8.34 7.03 -8.31
C LEU A 84 -7.06 6.28 -7.97
N ASP A 85 -5.92 6.90 -8.25
CA ASP A 85 -4.62 6.39 -7.86
C ASP A 85 -4.31 6.83 -6.43
N VAL A 86 -4.05 5.85 -5.55
CA VAL A 86 -3.62 6.09 -4.18
C VAL A 86 -2.10 6.33 -4.19
N PRO A 87 -1.61 7.58 -3.96
CA PRO A 87 -0.19 7.88 -4.06
C PRO A 87 0.67 6.97 -3.18
N ASN A 88 1.76 6.43 -3.71
CA ASN A 88 2.67 5.57 -2.93
C ASN A 88 3.78 6.45 -2.35
N ARG A 89 3.80 6.65 -1.02
CA ARG A 89 4.69 7.59 -0.33
C ARG A 89 4.63 9.00 -0.93
N GLY A 90 3.40 9.44 -1.23
CA GLY A 90 3.09 10.73 -1.85
C GLY A 90 3.37 10.83 -3.36
N ARG A 91 3.87 9.77 -4.01
CA ARG A 91 4.16 9.77 -5.44
C ARG A 91 2.98 9.26 -6.25
N LYS A 92 2.67 9.94 -7.35
CA LYS A 92 1.70 9.51 -8.37
C LYS A 92 2.31 8.33 -9.15
N VAL A 93 1.59 7.21 -9.28
CA VAL A 93 2.15 5.95 -9.84
C VAL A 93 1.40 5.43 -11.05
N ALA A 94 0.13 5.79 -11.23
CA ALA A 94 -0.70 5.30 -12.32
C ALA A 94 -0.13 5.63 -13.70
N LEU A 95 0.32 6.86 -13.95
CA LEU A 95 0.92 7.21 -15.25
C LEU A 95 2.17 6.37 -15.53
N GLY A 96 3.06 6.22 -14.55
CA GLY A 96 4.28 5.43 -14.72
C GLY A 96 4.00 3.98 -15.12
N LEU A 97 2.94 3.37 -14.59
CA LEU A 97 2.63 1.97 -14.85
C LEU A 97 1.72 1.74 -16.06
N PHE A 98 0.73 2.60 -16.29
CA PHE A 98 -0.21 2.43 -17.40
C PHE A 98 0.25 3.14 -18.68
N ASN A 99 0.87 4.32 -18.55
CA ASN A 99 1.34 5.10 -19.68
C ASN A 99 2.84 4.89 -19.98
N SER A 100 3.55 4.09 -19.16
CA SER A 100 5.00 3.82 -19.29
C SER A 100 5.86 5.09 -19.21
N THR A 101 5.63 5.92 -18.19
CA THR A 101 6.27 7.23 -18.03
C THR A 101 7.32 7.23 -16.91
N PRO A 102 8.28 8.17 -16.91
CA PRO A 102 8.94 8.54 -15.67
C PRO A 102 7.92 9.03 -14.63
N ARG A 103 8.31 8.96 -13.35
CA ARG A 103 7.47 9.46 -12.26
C ARG A 103 7.79 10.92 -12.01
N VAL A 104 6.83 11.79 -12.32
CA VAL A 104 6.93 13.23 -12.06
C VAL A 104 5.77 13.70 -11.17
N PRO A 105 6.00 14.71 -10.30
CA PRO A 105 4.96 15.24 -9.43
C PRO A 105 3.89 16.02 -10.20
N ASP A 106 4.27 16.70 -11.29
CA ASP A 106 3.39 17.52 -12.13
C ASP A 106 3.65 17.27 -13.65
N PRO A 107 2.94 16.32 -14.28
CA PRO A 107 3.15 15.99 -15.70
C PRO A 107 2.82 17.17 -16.61
N SER A 108 3.77 17.58 -17.45
CA SER A 108 3.68 18.79 -18.27
C SER A 108 4.32 18.67 -19.67
N THR A 109 5.14 17.67 -19.90
CA THR A 109 5.84 17.42 -21.18
C THR A 109 5.30 16.16 -21.85
N PRO A 110 5.48 15.97 -23.17
CA PRO A 110 5.03 14.75 -23.85
C PRO A 110 5.53 13.45 -23.20
N ASP A 111 6.79 13.45 -22.72
CA ASP A 111 7.41 12.30 -22.04
C ASP A 111 6.70 11.94 -20.73
N ASP A 112 6.14 12.93 -20.02
CA ASP A 112 5.38 12.72 -18.78
C ASP A 112 4.04 12.01 -19.01
N PHE A 113 3.57 11.97 -20.26
CA PHE A 113 2.37 11.24 -20.66
C PHE A 113 2.69 9.95 -21.42
N GLY A 114 3.93 9.76 -21.86
CA GLY A 114 4.45 8.54 -22.49
C GLY A 114 3.55 8.03 -23.59
N ASN A 115 3.13 6.76 -23.48
CA ASN A 115 2.23 6.20 -24.48
C ASN A 115 0.80 6.78 -24.36
N GLY A 116 0.39 7.44 -23.28
CA GLY A 116 -0.92 8.06 -23.16
C GLY A 116 -2.10 7.08 -23.01
N PHE A 117 -1.85 5.81 -22.65
CA PHE A 117 -2.88 4.76 -22.56
C PHE A 117 -4.14 5.20 -21.82
N LEU A 118 -4.03 5.71 -20.59
CA LEU A 118 -5.18 6.13 -19.79
C LEU A 118 -5.97 7.25 -20.49
N MET A 119 -5.26 8.20 -21.10
CA MET A 119 -5.86 9.37 -21.76
C MET A 119 -6.56 8.98 -23.05
N ARG A 120 -5.94 8.13 -23.87
CA ARG A 120 -6.55 7.60 -25.10
C ARG A 120 -7.79 6.77 -24.84
N HIS A 121 -7.89 6.14 -23.67
CA HIS A 121 -9.07 5.41 -23.22
C HIS A 121 -10.08 6.30 -22.50
N GLY A 122 -9.85 7.61 -22.40
CA GLY A 122 -10.81 8.57 -21.86
C GLY A 122 -10.96 8.56 -20.34
N TYR A 123 -10.04 7.95 -19.59
CA TYR A 123 -10.12 7.93 -18.12
C TYR A 123 -9.98 9.33 -17.54
N THR A 124 -10.79 9.61 -16.51
CA THR A 124 -10.49 10.65 -15.52
C THR A 124 -9.58 10.03 -14.47
N VAL A 125 -8.40 10.59 -14.24
CA VAL A 125 -7.42 10.08 -13.27
C VAL A 125 -7.28 11.08 -12.14
N ALA A 126 -7.49 10.65 -10.90
CA ALA A 126 -7.37 11.53 -9.74
C ALA A 126 -6.40 10.96 -8.71
N TRP A 127 -5.87 11.84 -7.88
CA TRP A 127 -5.02 11.52 -6.75
C TRP A 127 -5.47 12.29 -5.52
N CYS A 128 -5.38 11.64 -4.36
CA CYS A 128 -5.63 12.23 -3.07
C CYS A 128 -4.50 11.85 -2.10
N GLY A 129 -3.90 12.85 -1.46
CA GLY A 129 -2.94 12.61 -0.38
C GLY A 129 -3.62 11.86 0.76
N TRP A 130 -3.08 10.71 1.17
CA TRP A 130 -3.67 9.88 2.23
C TRP A 130 -2.72 9.63 3.40
N GLN A 131 -1.43 9.87 3.19
CA GLN A 131 -0.38 9.52 4.13
C GLN A 131 0.10 10.78 4.85
N HIS A 132 0.03 10.78 6.19
CA HIS A 132 0.33 11.96 7.01
C HIS A 132 1.83 12.18 7.27
N ASP A 133 2.62 11.11 7.22
CA ASP A 133 4.06 11.15 7.47
C ASP A 133 4.87 11.41 6.18
N VAL A 134 4.22 11.76 5.07
CA VAL A 134 4.91 12.23 3.84
C VAL A 134 5.36 13.68 4.04
N PRO A 135 6.64 14.01 3.84
CA PRO A 135 7.09 15.40 3.88
C PRO A 135 6.54 16.18 2.70
N ARG A 136 6.07 17.40 2.97
CA ARG A 136 5.59 18.35 1.95
C ARG A 136 6.75 19.01 1.21
N ARG A 137 7.37 18.27 0.29
CA ARG A 137 8.46 18.72 -0.60
C ARG A 137 8.39 18.01 -1.94
N ASP A 138 9.08 18.54 -2.94
CA ASP A 138 9.25 17.90 -4.26
C ASP A 138 7.93 17.49 -4.94
N GLY A 139 6.83 18.19 -4.64
CA GLY A 139 5.49 17.89 -5.14
C GLY A 139 4.88 16.57 -4.67
N LEU A 140 5.40 15.98 -3.58
CA LEU A 140 4.79 14.82 -2.93
C LEU A 140 3.43 15.19 -2.33
N MET A 141 2.46 14.30 -2.50
CA MET A 141 1.10 14.46 -1.99
C MET A 141 0.99 13.93 -0.56
N ALA A 142 0.51 14.76 0.35
CA ALA A 142 0.39 14.48 1.77
C ALA A 142 -1.03 14.72 2.29
N LEU A 143 -1.30 14.11 3.43
CA LEU A 143 -2.50 14.31 4.23
C LEU A 143 -2.11 15.11 5.49
N THR A 144 -2.92 16.09 5.87
CA THR A 144 -2.80 16.69 7.21
C THR A 144 -3.93 16.19 8.08
N VAL A 145 -3.60 15.58 9.22
CA VAL A 145 -4.56 15.04 10.18
C VAL A 145 -4.38 15.67 11.55
N PRO A 146 -5.44 15.80 12.36
CA PRO A 146 -5.28 16.13 13.76
C PRO A 146 -4.66 14.96 14.53
N ALA A 147 -4.07 15.29 15.68
CA ALA A 147 -3.69 14.32 16.69
C ALA A 147 -4.91 13.92 17.54
N ALA A 148 -4.97 12.66 17.96
CA ALA A 148 -5.93 12.20 18.95
C ALA A 148 -5.67 12.87 20.32
N ARG A 149 -6.75 13.26 21.00
CA ARG A 149 -6.75 13.91 22.31
C ARG A 149 -7.69 13.15 23.25
N GLY A 150 -7.19 12.78 24.44
CA GLY A 150 -8.04 12.29 25.52
C GLY A 150 -8.68 13.44 26.31
N ASN A 151 -9.49 13.13 27.32
CA ASN A 151 -10.06 14.11 28.26
C ASN A 151 -9.03 14.62 29.31
N GLY A 152 -7.73 14.51 29.04
CA GLY A 152 -6.65 14.72 30.00
C GLY A 152 -5.32 15.11 29.33
N PRO A 153 -4.15 14.81 29.93
CA PRO A 153 -2.85 15.11 29.32
C PRO A 153 -2.67 14.41 27.97
N ALA A 154 -1.64 14.82 27.22
CA ALA A 154 -1.30 14.24 25.92
C ALA A 154 -1.27 12.71 25.96
N ILE A 155 -1.86 12.07 24.95
CA ILE A 155 -1.80 10.61 24.82
C ILE A 155 -0.35 10.23 24.53
N THR A 156 0.24 9.41 25.38
CA THR A 156 1.59 8.85 25.21
C THR A 156 1.52 7.35 24.90
N GLY A 157 2.54 6.82 24.24
CA GLY A 157 2.62 5.41 23.92
C GLY A 157 3.96 5.01 23.33
N LEU A 158 4.14 3.70 23.15
CA LEU A 158 5.34 3.14 22.54
C LEU A 158 5.27 3.27 21.01
N VAL A 159 6.40 3.65 20.43
CA VAL A 159 6.65 3.65 18.99
C VAL A 159 7.86 2.77 18.72
N ARG A 160 7.88 2.15 17.54
CA ARG A 160 9.00 1.35 17.09
C ARG A 160 9.51 1.83 15.73
N CYS A 161 10.82 1.99 15.62
CA CYS A 161 11.52 2.16 14.34
C CYS A 161 12.36 0.90 14.03
N GLU A 162 12.42 0.53 12.76
CA GLU A 162 13.34 -0.50 12.25
C GLU A 162 14.20 0.10 11.14
N TRP A 163 15.51 -0.13 11.20
CA TRP A 163 16.45 0.27 10.15
C TRP A 163 17.29 -0.90 9.68
N ARG A 164 17.54 -0.92 8.37
CA ARG A 164 18.51 -1.81 7.74
C ARG A 164 19.35 -1.02 6.74
N PRO A 165 20.36 -0.27 7.20
CA PRO A 165 21.13 0.59 6.33
C PRO A 165 21.97 -0.23 5.35
N ASN A 166 22.11 0.26 4.13
CA ASN A 166 22.98 -0.33 3.09
C ASN A 166 24.41 0.21 3.13
N THR A 167 24.63 1.29 3.88
CA THR A 167 25.92 1.96 4.04
C THR A 167 26.16 2.28 5.51
N ARG A 168 27.42 2.48 5.90
CA ARG A 168 27.73 2.90 7.26
C ARG A 168 27.27 4.34 7.44
N VAL A 169 26.45 4.57 8.46
CA VAL A 169 25.90 5.89 8.82
C VAL A 169 25.90 6.01 10.34
N THR A 170 26.04 7.21 10.88
CA THR A 170 26.08 7.43 12.35
C THR A 170 24.74 7.84 12.91
N THR A 171 23.95 8.57 12.12
CA THR A 171 22.65 9.12 12.53
C THR A 171 21.58 8.71 11.54
N LEU A 172 20.44 8.25 12.05
CA LEU A 172 19.26 7.92 11.27
C LEU A 172 18.03 8.63 11.84
N PRO A 173 17.08 9.07 11.00
CA PRO A 173 15.83 9.64 11.47
C PRO A 173 14.98 8.57 12.17
N LEU A 174 14.15 8.95 13.15
CA LEU A 174 13.11 8.12 13.80
C LEU A 174 11.93 7.83 12.87
N ALA A 175 12.23 7.53 11.62
CA ALA A 175 11.27 7.26 10.56
C ALA A 175 11.79 6.19 9.58
N ASP A 176 10.87 5.51 8.89
CA ASP A 176 11.22 4.74 7.70
C ASP A 176 11.60 5.71 6.55
N ARG A 177 12.83 5.58 6.07
CA ARG A 177 13.42 6.40 5.00
C ARG A 177 13.44 7.89 5.36
N TYR A 178 12.69 8.71 4.63
CA TYR A 178 12.69 10.17 4.70
C TYR A 178 11.39 10.75 5.26
N HIS A 179 10.53 9.91 5.84
CA HIS A 179 9.21 10.32 6.33
C HIS A 179 9.31 11.13 7.63
N ILE A 180 8.22 11.77 7.99
CA ILE A 180 8.11 12.55 9.23
C ILE A 180 8.06 11.58 10.42
N PRO A 181 8.99 11.69 11.38
CA PRO A 181 9.04 10.80 12.54
C PRO A 181 7.96 11.12 13.57
N HIS A 182 7.66 10.15 14.45
CA HIS A 182 7.04 10.43 15.74
C HIS A 182 8.13 10.94 16.69
N PRO A 183 8.09 12.19 17.19
CA PRO A 183 9.16 12.69 18.05
C PRO A 183 9.19 11.95 19.40
N THR A 184 10.39 11.65 19.91
CA THR A 184 10.53 11.18 21.30
C THR A 184 10.11 12.29 22.26
N ILE A 185 9.41 11.91 23.34
CA ILE A 185 9.02 12.85 24.40
C ILE A 185 10.16 13.17 25.36
N ASP A 186 11.22 12.37 25.34
CA ASP A 186 12.35 12.47 26.27
C ASP A 186 13.65 12.03 25.58
N LEU A 187 14.62 12.94 25.49
CA LEU A 187 15.94 12.67 24.90
C LEU A 187 16.78 11.75 25.78
N GLN A 188 16.41 11.61 27.06
CA GLN A 188 17.04 10.73 28.03
C GLN A 188 16.12 9.58 28.45
N ASP A 189 15.12 9.23 27.61
CA ASP A 189 14.10 8.23 27.94
C ASP A 189 14.74 6.94 28.51
N PRO A 190 14.60 6.66 29.82
CA PRO A 190 15.21 5.49 30.44
C PRO A 190 14.54 4.18 30.01
N GLY A 191 13.33 4.26 29.43
CA GLY A 191 12.60 3.13 28.89
C GLY A 191 12.89 2.87 27.41
N ALA A 192 13.63 3.76 26.72
CA ALA A 192 13.96 3.56 25.32
C ALA A 192 15.08 2.52 25.15
N ARG A 193 14.86 1.57 24.25
CA ARG A 193 15.75 0.41 24.03
C ARG A 193 16.10 0.27 22.56
N LEU A 194 17.39 0.19 22.26
CA LEU A 194 17.91 -0.10 20.93
C LEU A 194 18.43 -1.54 20.92
N THR A 195 18.00 -2.32 19.95
CA THR A 195 18.55 -3.66 19.71
C THR A 195 19.11 -3.76 18.30
N VAL A 196 20.05 -4.68 18.11
CA VAL A 196 20.62 -5.02 16.82
C VAL A 196 20.60 -6.53 16.63
N ARG A 197 20.27 -6.98 15.42
CA ARG A 197 20.39 -8.37 15.00
C ARG A 197 21.08 -8.46 13.64
N GLU A 198 21.88 -9.50 13.46
CA GLU A 198 22.62 -9.74 12.21
C GLU A 198 21.66 -10.00 11.03
N ARG A 199 20.54 -10.68 11.31
CA ARG A 199 19.51 -11.10 10.37
C ARG A 199 18.21 -11.35 11.15
N ARG A 200 17.11 -11.59 10.45
CA ARG A 200 15.77 -11.63 11.08
C ARG A 200 15.61 -12.72 12.13
N GLU A 201 16.10 -13.93 11.86
CA GLU A 201 15.98 -15.07 12.79
C GLU A 201 17.03 -15.06 13.90
N ALA A 202 18.02 -14.16 13.83
CA ALA A 202 19.02 -14.04 14.88
C ALA A 202 18.40 -13.38 16.12
N ALA A 203 18.87 -13.80 17.30
CA ALA A 203 18.51 -13.15 18.55
C ALA A 203 18.88 -11.67 18.49
N ALA A 204 17.97 -10.81 18.96
CA ALA A 204 18.25 -9.40 19.12
C ALA A 204 19.19 -9.20 20.32
N VAL A 205 20.23 -8.41 20.12
CA VAL A 205 21.19 -8.03 21.17
C VAL A 205 20.94 -6.56 21.51
N GLU A 206 20.79 -6.26 22.78
CA GLU A 206 20.64 -4.88 23.24
C GLU A 206 21.94 -4.11 23.03
N VAL A 207 21.83 -2.93 22.40
CA VAL A 207 22.94 -2.00 22.26
C VAL A 207 23.06 -1.23 23.56
N GLU A 208 24.26 -1.23 24.15
CA GLU A 208 24.53 -0.56 25.42
C GLU A 208 24.04 0.89 25.38
N ARG A 209 23.32 1.33 26.43
CA ARG A 209 22.71 2.67 26.48
C ARG A 209 23.72 3.81 26.27
N GLY A 210 24.97 3.65 26.72
CA GLY A 210 26.03 4.65 26.50
C GLY A 210 26.47 4.80 25.04
N ALA A 211 26.27 3.77 24.21
CA ALA A 211 26.74 3.72 22.83
C ALA A 211 25.77 4.38 21.82
N TRP A 212 24.66 4.95 22.29
CA TRP A 212 23.69 5.65 21.44
C TRP A 212 22.95 6.75 22.20
N ARG A 213 22.40 7.73 21.47
CA ARG A 213 21.62 8.84 22.04
C ARG A 213 20.61 9.38 21.05
N PHE A 214 19.61 10.09 21.56
CA PHE A 214 18.78 11.02 20.80
C PHE A 214 19.48 12.39 20.75
N PRO A 215 20.13 12.79 19.64
CA PRO A 215 20.72 14.13 19.54
C PRO A 215 19.64 15.23 19.45
N ASP A 216 18.45 14.86 18.98
CA ASP A 216 17.24 15.66 18.94
C ASP A 216 16.02 14.72 19.06
N ALA A 217 14.81 15.28 19.05
CA ALA A 217 13.59 14.50 19.25
C ALA A 217 13.25 13.56 18.08
N SER A 218 13.95 13.65 16.95
CA SER A 218 13.54 13.09 15.66
C SER A 218 14.59 12.17 15.03
N SER A 219 15.72 11.93 15.69
CA SER A 219 16.80 11.11 15.19
C SER A 219 17.51 10.31 16.28
N LEU A 220 18.29 9.32 15.85
CA LEU A 220 19.10 8.44 16.71
C LEU A 220 20.54 8.45 16.21
N THR A 221 21.51 8.65 17.11
CA THR A 221 22.93 8.50 16.81
C THR A 221 23.51 7.30 17.53
N VAL A 222 24.28 6.47 16.83
CA VAL A 222 25.07 5.35 17.40
C VAL A 222 26.56 5.70 17.27
N GLU A 223 27.33 5.58 18.37
CA GLU A 223 28.71 6.04 18.47
C GLU A 223 29.62 5.43 17.39
N ASN A 224 29.55 4.12 17.19
CA ASN A 224 30.31 3.39 16.16
C ASN A 224 29.56 3.29 14.83
N GLY A 225 28.43 3.99 14.71
CA GLY A 225 27.52 3.97 13.59
C GLY A 225 26.74 2.66 13.43
N PHE A 226 25.73 2.73 12.58
CA PHE A 226 24.95 1.59 12.13
C PHE A 226 25.75 0.79 11.10
N GLU A 227 25.85 -0.51 11.32
CA GLU A 227 26.56 -1.42 10.43
C GLU A 227 25.67 -1.82 9.24
N PRO A 228 26.20 -1.80 8.00
CA PRO A 228 25.45 -2.21 6.82
C PRO A 228 24.87 -3.62 6.92
N GLY A 229 23.63 -3.79 6.50
CA GLY A 229 22.95 -5.07 6.41
C GLY A 229 22.36 -5.62 7.71
N LYS A 230 22.82 -5.15 8.88
CA LYS A 230 22.23 -5.47 10.19
C LYS A 230 20.86 -4.79 10.35
N ILE A 231 20.02 -5.37 11.19
CA ILE A 231 18.68 -4.85 11.49
C ILE A 231 18.74 -4.23 12.89
N TYR A 232 18.51 -2.93 12.96
CA TYR A 232 18.40 -2.18 14.21
C TYR A 232 16.94 -1.89 14.51
N GLU A 233 16.53 -2.07 15.75
CA GLU A 233 15.16 -1.80 16.20
C GLU A 233 15.20 -0.94 17.46
N LEU A 234 14.54 0.22 17.41
CA LEU A 234 14.38 1.12 18.56
C LEU A 234 12.92 1.09 19.01
N VAL A 235 12.70 0.89 20.31
CA VAL A 235 11.42 1.12 20.97
C VAL A 235 11.58 2.31 21.92
N TYR A 236 10.70 3.30 21.83
CA TYR A 236 10.75 4.55 22.61
C TYR A 236 9.35 5.13 22.81
N ARG A 237 9.22 6.17 23.66
CA ARG A 237 7.94 6.83 23.91
C ARG A 237 7.73 8.07 23.04
N ALA A 238 6.55 8.18 22.45
CA ALA A 238 6.08 9.37 21.75
C ALA A 238 4.76 9.90 22.35
N ALA A 239 4.31 11.08 21.91
CA ALA A 239 3.04 11.68 22.30
C ALA A 239 2.25 12.18 21.09
N ASN A 240 0.96 12.46 21.31
CA ASN A 240 0.05 13.09 20.34
C ASN A 240 -0.07 12.28 19.04
N PRO A 241 -0.57 11.03 19.11
CA PRO A 241 -0.65 10.16 17.94
C PRO A 241 -1.54 10.79 16.86
N PRO A 242 -1.08 10.89 15.61
CA PRO A 242 -1.91 11.34 14.49
C PRO A 242 -3.04 10.34 14.23
N LEU A 243 -4.18 10.82 13.74
CA LEU A 243 -5.28 9.95 13.30
C LEU A 243 -4.98 9.36 11.92
N VAL A 244 -4.13 8.34 11.92
CA VAL A 244 -3.62 7.68 10.70
C VAL A 244 -4.74 7.18 9.78
N GLY A 245 -5.79 6.62 10.37
CA GLY A 245 -6.91 6.03 9.62
C GLY A 245 -7.75 7.03 8.81
N LEU A 246 -7.63 8.34 9.06
CA LEU A 246 -8.29 9.35 8.22
C LEU A 246 -7.82 9.31 6.76
N GLY A 247 -6.65 8.72 6.46
CA GLY A 247 -6.24 8.45 5.08
C GLY A 247 -7.20 7.56 4.31
N PHE A 248 -7.86 6.60 4.96
CA PHE A 248 -8.90 5.79 4.32
C PHE A 248 -10.12 6.63 3.94
N LEU A 249 -10.56 7.51 4.85
CA LEU A 249 -11.70 8.38 4.62
C LEU A 249 -11.36 9.42 3.54
N ALA A 250 -10.14 9.96 3.52
CA ALA A 250 -9.68 10.89 2.48
C ALA A 250 -9.86 10.28 1.07
N VAL A 251 -9.36 9.06 0.86
CA VAL A 251 -9.43 8.35 -0.43
C VAL A 251 -10.87 8.01 -0.79
N ARG A 252 -11.61 7.41 0.14
CA ARG A 252 -13.01 7.02 -0.04
C ARG A 252 -13.88 8.21 -0.40
N ASP A 253 -13.82 9.26 0.42
CA ASP A 253 -14.74 10.40 0.31
C ASP A 253 -14.38 11.32 -0.87
N THR A 254 -13.10 11.34 -1.30
CA THR A 254 -12.72 11.99 -2.56
C THR A 254 -13.34 11.30 -3.77
N ALA A 255 -13.29 9.96 -3.83
CA ALA A 255 -13.95 9.22 -4.92
C ALA A 255 -15.47 9.42 -4.91
N ALA A 256 -16.10 9.33 -3.73
CA ALA A 256 -17.53 9.55 -3.57
C ALA A 256 -17.94 10.96 -4.00
N TRP A 257 -17.18 11.98 -3.61
CA TRP A 257 -17.43 13.37 -4.00
C TRP A 257 -17.27 13.58 -5.50
N LEU A 258 -16.16 13.14 -6.11
CA LEU A 258 -15.94 13.27 -7.55
C LEU A 258 -17.08 12.64 -8.36
N ARG A 259 -17.59 11.49 -7.92
CA ARG A 259 -18.67 10.76 -8.60
C ARG A 259 -20.05 11.40 -8.39
N CYS A 260 -20.34 11.87 -7.18
CA CYS A 260 -21.73 12.15 -6.77
C CYS A 260 -22.03 13.61 -6.43
N ALA A 261 -21.03 14.47 -6.21
CA ALA A 261 -21.25 15.86 -5.86
C ALA A 261 -21.67 16.69 -7.08
N SER A 262 -22.45 17.74 -6.84
CA SER A 262 -22.97 18.61 -7.90
C SER A 262 -21.93 19.65 -8.34
N ALA A 263 -22.18 20.32 -9.47
CA ALA A 263 -21.37 21.46 -9.89
C ALA A 263 -21.45 22.62 -8.88
N ALA A 264 -22.58 22.78 -8.19
CA ALA A 264 -22.77 23.79 -7.14
C ALA A 264 -21.88 23.53 -5.90
N ASP A 265 -21.51 22.27 -5.67
CA ASP A 265 -20.54 21.88 -4.62
C ASP A 265 -19.08 22.07 -5.07
N GLY A 266 -18.85 22.66 -6.25
CA GLY A 266 -17.52 22.86 -6.83
C GLY A 266 -16.91 21.60 -7.46
N ASN A 267 -17.70 20.55 -7.69
CA ASN A 267 -17.19 19.32 -8.31
C ASN A 267 -16.88 19.52 -9.79
N PRO A 268 -15.60 19.43 -10.22
CA PRO A 268 -15.29 19.52 -11.64
C PRO A 268 -15.96 18.37 -12.40
N CYS A 269 -16.07 17.18 -11.81
CA CYS A 269 -16.56 15.98 -12.49
C CYS A 269 -18.07 15.75 -12.36
N ALA A 270 -18.85 16.75 -11.93
CA ALA A 270 -20.29 16.61 -11.74
C ALA A 270 -20.97 16.03 -13.00
N GLU A 271 -21.73 14.94 -12.84
CA GLU A 271 -22.48 14.25 -13.90
C GLU A 271 -21.62 13.59 -15.02
N THR A 272 -20.30 13.56 -14.86
CA THR A 272 -19.36 13.02 -15.87
C THR A 272 -18.86 11.62 -15.57
N LEU A 273 -19.13 11.08 -14.37
CA LEU A 273 -18.59 9.81 -13.88
C LEU A 273 -19.70 8.83 -13.49
N ASP A 274 -19.64 7.60 -14.01
CA ASP A 274 -20.56 6.51 -13.68
C ASP A 274 -19.94 5.45 -12.79
N ARG A 275 -18.61 5.32 -12.83
CA ARG A 275 -17.85 4.26 -12.17
C ARG A 275 -16.59 4.82 -11.51
N ALA A 276 -16.20 4.26 -10.37
CA ALA A 276 -14.98 4.61 -9.67
C ALA A 276 -14.12 3.39 -9.36
N TYR A 277 -12.86 3.43 -9.80
CA TYR A 277 -11.85 2.40 -9.61
C TYR A 277 -10.75 2.92 -8.71
N ALA A 278 -10.27 2.09 -7.78
CA ALA A 278 -9.11 2.40 -6.96
C ALA A 278 -7.91 1.56 -7.39
N PHE A 279 -6.77 2.21 -7.59
CA PHE A 279 -5.51 1.55 -7.93
C PHE A 279 -4.43 1.93 -6.92
N GLY A 280 -3.59 0.95 -6.55
CA GLY A 280 -2.53 1.14 -5.59
C GLY A 280 -1.44 0.10 -5.76
N VAL A 281 -0.21 0.49 -5.45
CA VAL A 281 1.01 -0.28 -5.74
C VAL A 281 1.82 -0.42 -4.46
N SER A 282 2.24 -1.64 -4.11
CA SER A 282 3.16 -1.88 -3.00
C SER A 282 2.61 -1.36 -1.67
N GLN A 283 3.04 -0.20 -1.17
CA GLN A 283 2.45 0.42 0.03
C GLN A 283 0.98 0.80 -0.19
N SER A 284 0.64 1.45 -1.31
CA SER A 284 -0.76 1.79 -1.58
C SER A 284 -1.60 0.59 -2.01
N GLY A 285 -0.97 -0.49 -2.50
CA GLY A 285 -1.63 -1.79 -2.68
C GLY A 285 -2.01 -2.42 -1.32
N ARG A 286 -1.09 -2.40 -0.35
CA ARG A 286 -1.37 -2.80 1.04
C ARG A 286 -2.45 -1.92 1.67
N PHE A 287 -2.48 -0.63 1.34
CA PHE A 287 -3.54 0.29 1.78
C PHE A 287 -4.89 -0.18 1.23
N LEU A 288 -5.01 -0.48 -0.06
CA LEU A 288 -6.26 -0.97 -0.64
C LEU A 288 -6.69 -2.32 -0.02
N ARG A 289 -5.76 -3.25 0.24
CA ARG A 289 -6.08 -4.47 1.00
C ARG A 289 -6.62 -4.15 2.40
N HIS A 290 -6.05 -3.17 3.09
CA HIS A 290 -6.52 -2.76 4.42
C HIS A 290 -7.88 -2.04 4.34
N LEU A 291 -8.12 -1.22 3.32
CA LEU A 291 -9.42 -0.58 3.05
C LEU A 291 -10.52 -1.64 2.88
N LEU A 292 -10.24 -2.68 2.07
CA LEU A 292 -11.14 -3.81 1.88
C LEU A 292 -11.40 -4.55 3.20
N HIS A 293 -10.33 -4.84 3.97
CA HIS A 293 -10.44 -5.48 5.27
C HIS A 293 -11.32 -4.72 6.26
N LEU A 294 -11.21 -3.39 6.31
CA LEU A 294 -11.99 -2.53 7.20
C LEU A 294 -13.44 -2.35 6.74
N GLY A 295 -13.79 -2.77 5.51
CA GLY A 295 -15.13 -2.62 4.96
C GLY A 295 -15.45 -1.21 4.46
N LEU A 296 -14.44 -0.42 4.11
CA LEU A 296 -14.56 1.01 3.83
C LEU A 296 -14.89 1.32 2.36
N ASN A 297 -15.93 0.66 1.82
CA ASN A 297 -16.44 0.90 0.46
C ASN A 297 -17.82 1.58 0.42
N GLU A 298 -18.17 2.31 1.49
CA GLU A 298 -19.44 3.00 1.66
C GLU A 298 -19.21 4.40 2.26
N ASP A 299 -19.80 5.43 1.65
CA ASP A 299 -19.73 6.80 2.16
C ASP A 299 -20.72 7.05 3.30
N GLU A 300 -20.66 8.23 3.92
CA GLU A 300 -21.56 8.61 5.03
C GLU A 300 -23.05 8.65 4.68
N ALA A 301 -23.39 8.60 3.38
CA ALA A 301 -24.78 8.53 2.89
C ALA A 301 -25.21 7.11 2.54
N GLY A 302 -24.40 6.08 2.85
CA GLY A 302 -24.71 4.68 2.56
C GLY A 302 -24.50 4.29 1.10
N ARG A 303 -23.80 5.11 0.30
CA ARG A 303 -23.58 4.83 -1.12
C ARG A 303 -22.29 4.05 -1.30
N ARG A 304 -22.34 3.01 -2.14
CA ARG A 304 -21.13 2.31 -2.57
C ARG A 304 -20.20 3.27 -3.30
N VAL A 305 -18.91 3.23 -2.94
CA VAL A 305 -17.92 4.17 -3.47
C VAL A 305 -17.22 3.61 -4.71
N PHE A 306 -16.48 2.51 -4.53
CA PHE A 306 -15.70 1.87 -5.58
C PHE A 306 -16.47 0.71 -6.21
N ASP A 307 -16.48 0.67 -7.53
CA ASP A 307 -16.98 -0.46 -8.32
C ASP A 307 -15.85 -1.48 -8.58
N ALA A 308 -14.59 -1.02 -8.57
CA ALA A 308 -13.43 -1.89 -8.74
C ALA A 308 -12.24 -1.45 -7.87
N VAL A 309 -11.43 -2.41 -7.42
CA VAL A 309 -10.21 -2.17 -6.64
C VAL A 309 -9.09 -3.07 -7.15
N VAL A 310 -7.91 -2.48 -7.37
CA VAL A 310 -6.72 -3.19 -7.86
C VAL A 310 -5.55 -3.00 -6.89
N PRO A 311 -5.41 -3.87 -5.88
CA PRO A 311 -4.20 -3.96 -5.08
C PRO A 311 -3.09 -4.64 -5.89
N HIS A 312 -2.15 -3.85 -6.39
CA HIS A 312 -0.99 -4.33 -7.16
C HIS A 312 0.25 -4.47 -6.27
N VAL A 313 0.96 -5.58 -6.39
CA VAL A 313 2.22 -5.94 -5.69
C VAL A 313 2.18 -5.71 -4.18
N ALA A 314 1.02 -5.97 -3.57
CA ALA A 314 0.82 -5.84 -2.13
C ALA A 314 1.25 -7.09 -1.36
N GLY A 315 1.26 -8.24 -2.04
CA GLY A 315 1.26 -9.57 -1.45
C GLY A 315 0.00 -9.81 -0.60
N ALA A 316 0.12 -10.56 0.49
CA ALA A 316 -0.97 -10.76 1.45
C ALA A 316 -1.07 -9.64 2.50
N ARG A 317 -0.06 -8.77 2.59
CA ARG A 317 0.06 -7.78 3.67
C ARG A 317 -0.99 -6.65 3.59
N ARG A 318 -1.28 -6.10 4.77
CA ARG A 318 -1.88 -4.78 5.02
C ARG A 318 -0.76 -3.82 5.48
N GLY A 319 -1.08 -2.74 6.18
CA GLY A 319 -0.07 -1.85 6.74
C GLY A 319 -0.50 -1.16 8.03
N GLU A 320 0.40 -0.37 8.59
CA GLU A 320 0.21 0.40 9.81
C GLU A 320 -0.59 1.69 9.55
N PHE A 321 -1.78 1.50 8.99
CA PHE A 321 -2.60 2.58 8.44
C PHE A 321 -3.83 2.89 9.32
N ASN A 322 -4.11 2.06 10.34
CA ASN A 322 -5.26 2.21 11.22
C ASN A 322 -4.98 1.62 12.60
N HIS A 323 -4.02 2.21 13.30
CA HIS A 323 -3.80 1.99 14.73
C HIS A 323 -3.09 3.21 15.33
N ARG A 324 -3.17 3.35 16.65
CA ARG A 324 -2.54 4.45 17.41
C ARG A 324 -1.02 4.43 17.25
N PHE A 325 -0.43 5.57 16.90
CA PHE A 325 1.00 5.70 16.55
C PHE A 325 1.44 4.90 15.31
N GLY A 326 0.50 4.42 14.49
CA GLY A 326 0.85 3.72 13.26
C GLY A 326 1.76 4.56 12.37
N GLN A 327 2.73 3.90 11.75
CA GLN A 327 3.67 4.52 10.83
C GLN A 327 3.44 3.98 9.42
N PRO A 328 2.66 4.68 8.56
CA PRO A 328 2.36 4.19 7.21
C PRO A 328 3.60 3.88 6.36
N SER A 329 4.69 4.61 6.57
CA SER A 329 5.94 4.36 5.88
C SER A 329 6.60 3.03 6.25
N LEU A 330 6.34 2.47 7.43
CA LEU A 330 7.01 1.28 7.95
C LEU A 330 6.85 0.09 6.99
N ASN A 331 8.00 -0.49 6.61
CA ASN A 331 8.06 -1.68 5.77
C ASN A 331 8.68 -2.89 6.48
N ALA A 332 8.90 -2.81 7.80
CA ALA A 332 9.33 -3.92 8.64
C ALA A 332 8.38 -5.11 8.50
N THR A 333 8.89 -6.32 8.55
CA THR A 333 8.07 -7.53 8.40
C THR A 333 7.35 -7.93 9.67
N HIS A 334 7.95 -7.66 10.83
CA HIS A 334 7.30 -7.83 12.13
C HIS A 334 6.36 -6.65 12.43
N ALA A 335 5.45 -6.30 11.53
CA ALA A 335 4.53 -5.16 11.65
C ALA A 335 3.07 -5.60 11.72
N VAL A 336 2.20 -4.73 12.26
CA VAL A 336 0.74 -5.00 12.35
C VAL A 336 0.15 -5.34 10.98
N GLY A 337 0.72 -4.76 9.92
CA GLY A 337 0.34 -5.06 8.53
C GLY A 337 0.58 -6.51 8.08
N SER A 338 1.30 -7.34 8.84
CA SER A 338 1.61 -8.73 8.48
C SER A 338 0.69 -9.76 9.15
N LEU A 339 -0.35 -9.30 9.87
CA LEU A 339 -1.27 -10.19 10.58
C LEU A 339 -2.29 -10.84 9.65
N PHE A 340 -2.73 -12.04 10.03
CA PHE A 340 -3.93 -12.71 9.53
C PHE A 340 -5.18 -11.81 9.69
N PRO A 341 -6.26 -11.95 8.88
CA PRO A 341 -6.46 -12.84 7.73
C PRO A 341 -5.82 -12.38 6.42
N PHE A 342 -5.53 -13.33 5.53
CA PHE A 342 -4.85 -13.12 4.25
C PHE A 342 -5.75 -13.37 3.02
N THR A 343 -6.60 -14.39 3.10
CA THR A 343 -7.52 -14.85 2.04
C THR A 343 -8.78 -13.98 1.95
N ASP A 344 -9.42 -13.98 0.79
CA ASP A 344 -10.68 -13.25 0.57
C ASP A 344 -11.84 -13.83 1.39
N THR A 345 -11.85 -15.15 1.54
CA THR A 345 -12.85 -15.94 2.26
C THR A 345 -12.37 -16.33 3.66
N VAL A 346 -13.31 -16.76 4.52
CA VAL A 346 -13.03 -17.10 5.91
C VAL A 346 -12.08 -18.29 6.01
N GLU A 347 -10.99 -18.07 6.75
CA GLU A 347 -10.06 -19.11 7.19
C GLU A 347 -9.98 -19.12 8.72
N THR A 348 -9.34 -20.14 9.27
CA THR A 348 -9.04 -20.24 10.70
C THR A 348 -7.59 -20.63 10.87
N ASP A 349 -6.85 -19.88 11.69
CA ASP A 349 -5.50 -20.25 12.07
C ASP A 349 -5.55 -21.30 13.18
N PRO A 350 -5.13 -22.56 12.94
CA PRO A 350 -5.24 -23.63 13.93
C PRO A 350 -4.34 -23.43 15.15
N LEU A 351 -3.30 -22.58 15.06
CA LEU A 351 -2.37 -22.36 16.17
C LEU A 351 -2.84 -21.26 17.12
N THR A 352 -3.55 -20.25 16.63
CA THR A 352 -4.04 -19.13 17.45
C THR A 352 -5.55 -19.22 17.73
N GLY A 353 -6.29 -20.00 16.94
CA GLY A 353 -7.75 -20.04 16.96
C GLY A 353 -8.42 -18.83 16.29
N GLU A 354 -7.65 -17.88 15.76
CA GLU A 354 -8.18 -16.69 15.09
C GLU A 354 -8.93 -17.08 13.81
N ARG A 355 -10.10 -16.49 13.58
CA ARG A 355 -10.96 -16.74 12.41
C ARG A 355 -11.28 -15.42 11.72
N GLY A 356 -11.11 -15.37 10.40
CA GLY A 356 -11.32 -14.13 9.66
C GLY A 356 -11.14 -14.26 8.15
N ALA A 357 -11.54 -13.21 7.43
CA ALA A 357 -11.37 -13.06 5.98
C ALA A 357 -11.03 -11.61 5.63
N LEU A 358 -10.44 -11.37 4.47
CA LEU A 358 -10.22 -10.03 3.94
C LEU A 358 -11.56 -9.36 3.61
N LEU A 359 -12.51 -10.08 3.01
CA LEU A 359 -13.72 -9.45 2.44
C LEU A 359 -14.98 -9.57 3.33
N ALA A 360 -14.88 -10.23 4.49
CA ALA A 360 -16.05 -10.53 5.34
C ALA A 360 -16.89 -9.29 5.71
N ARG A 361 -16.25 -8.15 6.00
CA ARG A 361 -16.97 -6.91 6.35
C ARG A 361 -17.73 -6.31 5.16
N LEU A 362 -17.18 -6.40 3.95
CA LEU A 362 -17.81 -5.90 2.74
C LEU A 362 -18.97 -6.80 2.30
N GLU A 363 -18.79 -8.12 2.42
CA GLU A 363 -19.83 -9.11 2.11
C GLU A 363 -21.04 -8.92 3.02
N ALA A 364 -20.83 -8.81 4.34
CA ALA A 364 -21.90 -8.55 5.31
C ALA A 364 -22.67 -7.25 5.05
N ARG A 365 -22.06 -6.27 4.37
CA ARG A 365 -22.66 -4.99 4.01
C ARG A 365 -23.21 -4.93 2.58
N GLY A 366 -22.95 -5.95 1.75
CA GLY A 366 -23.32 -5.92 0.33
C GLY A 366 -22.56 -4.86 -0.50
N THR A 367 -21.36 -4.46 -0.08
CA THR A 367 -20.57 -3.38 -0.69
C THR A 367 -19.32 -3.88 -1.41
N LEU A 368 -19.28 -5.14 -1.82
CA LEU A 368 -18.15 -5.73 -2.55
C LEU A 368 -17.91 -5.05 -3.91
N PRO A 369 -16.69 -4.54 -4.18
CA PRO A 369 -16.26 -4.18 -5.53
C PRO A 369 -15.81 -5.41 -6.31
N LYS A 370 -15.56 -5.27 -7.62
CA LYS A 370 -14.75 -6.22 -8.38
C LYS A 370 -13.27 -6.03 -8.04
N ILE A 371 -12.54 -7.11 -7.80
CA ILE A 371 -11.18 -7.02 -7.26
C ILE A 371 -10.20 -7.79 -8.13
N PHE A 372 -9.14 -7.14 -8.59
CA PHE A 372 -7.97 -7.83 -9.14
C PHE A 372 -6.81 -7.68 -8.17
N THR A 373 -6.47 -8.77 -7.47
CA THR A 373 -5.24 -8.84 -6.68
C THR A 373 -4.13 -9.33 -7.60
N ILE A 374 -3.18 -8.44 -7.91
CA ILE A 374 -2.09 -8.74 -8.85
C ILE A 374 -0.78 -8.70 -8.08
N ASN A 375 0.01 -9.77 -8.20
CA ASN A 375 1.34 -9.87 -7.59
C ASN A 375 2.36 -10.30 -8.64
N THR A 376 3.63 -10.07 -8.32
CA THR A 376 4.78 -10.51 -9.11
C THR A 376 5.53 -11.61 -8.38
N SER A 377 6.51 -12.24 -9.03
CA SER A 377 7.40 -13.21 -8.39
C SER A 377 8.04 -12.61 -7.13
N ALA A 378 8.34 -11.31 -7.11
CA ALA A 378 8.93 -10.65 -5.95
C ALA A 378 8.08 -10.78 -4.66
N GLU A 379 6.75 -10.76 -4.73
CA GLU A 379 5.90 -10.90 -3.53
C GLU A 379 5.75 -12.36 -3.09
N TYR A 380 5.87 -13.31 -4.02
CA TYR A 380 5.95 -14.74 -3.71
C TYR A 380 7.27 -15.06 -3.02
N TRP A 381 8.40 -14.55 -3.53
CA TRP A 381 9.74 -14.71 -2.95
C TRP A 381 9.96 -13.90 -1.67
N ARG A 382 9.24 -12.78 -1.48
CA ARG A 382 9.13 -12.10 -0.18
C ARG A 382 8.40 -12.97 0.85
N GLY A 383 7.62 -13.96 0.40
CA GLY A 383 7.07 -15.02 1.21
C GLY A 383 5.61 -14.83 1.61
N ASP A 384 4.88 -13.83 1.12
CA ASP A 384 3.51 -13.59 1.59
C ASP A 384 2.43 -13.68 0.51
N ALA A 385 2.76 -13.62 -0.78
CA ALA A 385 1.73 -13.64 -1.83
C ALA A 385 0.91 -14.94 -1.87
N SER A 386 1.52 -16.10 -1.62
CA SER A 386 0.78 -17.38 -1.64
C SER A 386 -0.30 -17.46 -0.56
N LEU A 387 -0.13 -16.75 0.56
CA LEU A 387 -1.10 -16.73 1.66
C LEU A 387 -2.46 -16.13 1.24
N VAL A 388 -2.53 -15.44 0.11
CA VAL A 388 -3.80 -14.95 -0.45
C VAL A 388 -4.67 -16.10 -0.99
N HIS A 389 -4.07 -17.23 -1.36
CA HIS A 389 -4.75 -18.33 -2.06
C HIS A 389 -4.35 -19.74 -1.59
N THR A 390 -3.63 -19.87 -0.47
CA THR A 390 -3.37 -21.14 0.22
C THR A 390 -3.91 -21.10 1.64
N ASP A 391 -4.42 -22.22 2.15
CA ASP A 391 -4.89 -22.30 3.52
C ASP A 391 -3.74 -22.12 4.55
N ILE A 392 -4.08 -21.72 5.77
CA ILE A 392 -3.07 -21.43 6.81
C ILE A 392 -2.17 -22.63 7.14
N PRO A 393 -2.68 -23.89 7.16
CA PRO A 393 -1.84 -25.08 7.26
C PRO A 393 -0.92 -25.37 6.05
N GLY A 394 -1.17 -24.77 4.88
CA GLY A 394 -0.43 -25.03 3.64
C GLY A 394 -0.70 -26.42 3.05
N LYS A 395 -1.95 -26.88 3.12
CA LYS A 395 -2.40 -28.20 2.67
C LYS A 395 -3.35 -28.16 1.46
N ARG A 396 -3.98 -27.02 1.17
CA ARG A 396 -4.89 -26.88 0.02
C ARG A 396 -4.90 -25.46 -0.53
N ASP A 397 -5.32 -25.35 -1.77
CA ASP A 397 -5.67 -24.07 -2.36
C ASP A 397 -6.95 -23.51 -1.73
N VAL A 398 -7.04 -22.19 -1.70
CA VAL A 398 -8.23 -21.42 -1.32
C VAL A 398 -8.67 -20.62 -2.54
N GLU A 399 -9.87 -20.92 -3.03
CA GLU A 399 -10.44 -20.16 -4.14
C GLU A 399 -10.71 -18.71 -3.70
N PRO A 400 -10.39 -17.72 -4.55
CA PRO A 400 -10.76 -16.34 -4.28
C PRO A 400 -12.28 -16.18 -4.28
N HIS A 401 -12.76 -15.11 -3.65
CA HIS A 401 -14.18 -14.79 -3.67
C HIS A 401 -14.67 -14.59 -5.14
N PRO A 402 -15.93 -14.91 -5.50
CA PRO A 402 -16.43 -14.74 -6.88
C PRO A 402 -16.34 -13.31 -7.46
N ALA A 403 -16.26 -12.31 -6.58
CA ALA A 403 -16.02 -10.91 -6.94
C ALA A 403 -14.53 -10.57 -7.19
N ALA A 404 -13.63 -11.54 -7.06
CA ALA A 404 -12.19 -11.36 -7.16
C ALA A 404 -11.54 -12.27 -8.23
N ARG A 405 -10.38 -11.83 -8.70
CA ARG A 405 -9.39 -12.63 -9.42
C ARG A 405 -8.02 -12.38 -8.82
N VAL A 406 -7.19 -13.42 -8.82
CA VAL A 406 -5.79 -13.34 -8.35
C VAL A 406 -4.88 -13.72 -9.51
N TYR A 407 -3.90 -12.87 -9.79
CA TYR A 407 -2.93 -13.10 -10.87
C TYR A 407 -1.50 -12.98 -10.33
N LEU A 408 -0.65 -13.93 -10.72
CA LEU A 408 0.80 -13.79 -10.70
C LEU A 408 1.27 -13.32 -12.08
N PHE A 409 1.98 -12.19 -12.16
CA PHE A 409 2.81 -11.87 -13.32
C PHE A 409 4.14 -12.60 -13.14
N ALA A 410 4.28 -13.70 -13.88
CA ALA A 410 5.34 -14.68 -13.71
C ALA A 410 6.67 -14.18 -14.29
N GLY A 411 7.78 -14.53 -13.65
CA GLY A 411 9.12 -14.16 -14.09
C GLY A 411 9.38 -12.65 -14.02
N THR A 412 8.74 -11.90 -13.11
CA THR A 412 8.92 -10.45 -13.00
C THR A 412 9.30 -9.99 -11.59
N GLN A 413 9.84 -8.78 -11.48
CA GLN A 413 10.22 -8.17 -10.20
C GLN A 413 9.16 -7.19 -9.65
N HIS A 414 9.42 -6.61 -8.48
CA HIS A 414 8.46 -5.78 -7.74
C HIS A 414 7.94 -4.57 -8.56
N THR A 415 8.81 -3.94 -9.34
CA THR A 415 8.47 -2.89 -10.31
C THR A 415 8.71 -3.39 -11.73
N PRO A 416 8.12 -2.79 -12.77
CA PRO A 416 8.46 -3.17 -14.14
C PRO A 416 9.97 -3.12 -14.36
N GLY A 417 10.48 -4.07 -15.15
CA GLY A 417 11.88 -4.09 -15.58
C GLY A 417 12.24 -2.95 -16.52
N SER A 418 13.54 -2.69 -16.64
CA SER A 418 14.09 -1.69 -17.54
C SER A 418 15.33 -2.22 -18.25
N LEU A 419 15.60 -1.70 -19.44
CA LEU A 419 16.85 -1.94 -20.18
C LEU A 419 17.63 -0.63 -20.33
N PRO A 420 18.91 -0.57 -19.90
CA PRO A 420 19.63 -1.63 -19.17
C PRO A 420 19.04 -1.88 -17.77
N PRO A 421 19.28 -3.06 -17.16
CA PRO A 421 18.89 -3.29 -15.77
C PRO A 421 19.67 -2.35 -14.85
N PRO A 422 19.06 -1.81 -13.79
CA PRO A 422 19.73 -0.93 -12.86
C PRO A 422 20.75 -1.70 -12.00
N ASP A 423 21.85 -1.05 -11.62
CA ASP A 423 22.88 -1.64 -10.73
C ASP A 423 22.42 -1.79 -9.27
N ALA A 424 21.38 -1.04 -8.88
CA ALA A 424 20.79 -1.05 -7.54
C ALA A 424 19.32 -0.61 -7.59
N ASP A 425 18.53 -1.02 -6.61
CA ASP A 425 17.16 -0.53 -6.43
C ASP A 425 17.19 1.00 -6.23
N PRO A 426 16.53 1.78 -7.11
CA PRO A 426 16.64 3.23 -7.11
C PRO A 426 15.98 3.88 -5.88
N ASN A 427 15.20 3.14 -5.10
CA ASN A 427 14.49 3.66 -3.94
C ASN A 427 15.22 3.41 -2.60
N THR A 428 16.10 2.42 -2.55
CA THR A 428 16.75 1.95 -1.33
C THR A 428 18.28 1.85 -1.46
N GLY A 429 18.80 1.85 -2.69
CA GLY A 429 20.20 1.55 -2.99
C GLY A 429 20.57 0.08 -2.74
N GLY A 430 19.58 -0.79 -2.48
CA GLY A 430 19.79 -2.22 -2.29
C GLY A 430 20.28 -2.86 -3.59
N ARG A 431 21.24 -3.78 -3.50
CA ARG A 431 21.80 -4.47 -4.67
C ARG A 431 21.33 -5.91 -4.69
N GLY A 432 20.98 -6.39 -5.89
CA GLY A 432 20.81 -7.81 -6.13
C GLY A 432 22.15 -8.53 -6.08
N ARG A 433 22.13 -9.82 -5.75
CA ARG A 433 23.28 -10.69 -6.01
C ARG A 433 23.43 -10.92 -7.52
N GLU A 434 22.28 -11.11 -8.18
CA GLU A 434 22.15 -11.21 -9.63
C GLU A 434 21.64 -9.88 -10.21
N PRO A 435 21.78 -9.64 -11.52
CA PRO A 435 21.20 -8.47 -12.19
C PRO A 435 19.69 -8.36 -11.98
N PHE A 436 19.19 -7.12 -11.96
CA PHE A 436 17.75 -6.87 -11.88
C PHE A 436 17.03 -7.37 -13.13
N ASN A 437 15.79 -7.81 -12.95
CA ASN A 437 14.98 -8.34 -14.02
C ASN A 437 14.60 -7.23 -15.02
N VAL A 438 14.62 -7.53 -16.31
CA VAL A 438 14.38 -6.58 -17.41
C VAL A 438 12.95 -6.63 -17.98
N VAL A 439 12.15 -7.61 -17.54
CA VAL A 439 10.81 -7.86 -18.05
C VAL A 439 9.84 -6.75 -17.61
N ASP A 440 9.23 -6.08 -18.60
CA ASP A 440 8.20 -5.06 -18.39
C ASP A 440 6.79 -5.67 -18.42
N TYR A 441 6.12 -5.71 -17.27
CA TYR A 441 4.74 -6.19 -17.14
C TYR A 441 3.67 -5.12 -17.39
N ALA A 442 4.02 -3.87 -17.73
CA ALA A 442 3.05 -2.80 -17.98
C ALA A 442 1.98 -3.17 -19.04
N PRO A 443 2.28 -3.92 -20.12
CA PRO A 443 1.24 -4.41 -21.04
C PRO A 443 0.20 -5.31 -20.36
N LEU A 444 0.62 -6.22 -19.47
CA LEU A 444 -0.29 -7.09 -18.72
C LEU A 444 -1.19 -6.29 -17.78
N LEU A 445 -0.63 -5.28 -17.11
CA LEU A 445 -1.41 -4.41 -16.23
C LEU A 445 -2.47 -3.61 -16.99
N ARG A 446 -2.14 -3.12 -18.20
CA ARG A 446 -3.11 -2.48 -19.09
C ARG A 446 -4.23 -3.44 -19.52
N ALA A 447 -3.88 -4.67 -19.91
CA ALA A 447 -4.85 -5.70 -20.27
C ALA A 447 -5.77 -6.06 -19.08
N ALA A 448 -5.21 -6.10 -17.87
CA ALA A 448 -5.96 -6.33 -16.64
C ALA A 448 -6.97 -5.20 -16.38
N LEU A 449 -6.59 -3.93 -16.54
CA LEU A 449 -7.52 -2.80 -16.37
C LEU A 449 -8.66 -2.83 -17.40
N VAL A 450 -8.38 -3.15 -18.67
CA VAL A 450 -9.41 -3.32 -19.71
C VAL A 450 -10.37 -4.46 -19.36
N SER A 451 -9.84 -5.61 -18.92
CA SER A 451 -10.65 -6.77 -18.54
C SER A 451 -11.51 -6.48 -17.31
N LEU A 452 -10.98 -5.73 -16.34
CA LEU A 452 -11.70 -5.31 -15.15
C LEU A 452 -12.85 -4.34 -15.49
N ASP A 453 -12.62 -3.36 -16.37
CA ASP A 453 -13.67 -2.43 -16.81
C ASP A 453 -14.83 -3.19 -17.46
N ARG A 454 -14.53 -4.13 -18.37
CA ARG A 454 -15.55 -4.96 -19.02
C ARG A 454 -16.31 -5.84 -18.01
N TRP A 455 -15.62 -6.38 -17.00
CA TRP A 455 -16.30 -7.13 -15.95
C TRP A 455 -17.26 -6.26 -15.14
N VAL A 456 -16.86 -5.04 -14.84
CA VAL A 456 -17.69 -4.09 -14.06
C VAL A 456 -18.85 -3.54 -14.88
N THR A 457 -18.65 -3.28 -16.17
CA THR A 457 -19.58 -2.47 -16.97
C THR A 457 -20.45 -3.31 -17.91
N GLU A 458 -19.93 -4.42 -18.41
CA GLU A 458 -20.60 -5.32 -19.35
C GLU A 458 -20.96 -6.67 -18.70
N GLY A 459 -20.42 -6.97 -17.52
CA GLY A 459 -20.57 -8.27 -16.87
C GLY A 459 -19.76 -9.39 -17.53
N VAL A 460 -18.85 -9.07 -18.46
CA VAL A 460 -17.99 -10.05 -19.13
C VAL A 460 -16.96 -10.56 -18.14
N GLU A 461 -16.98 -11.86 -17.86
CA GLU A 461 -16.02 -12.45 -16.93
C GLU A 461 -14.58 -12.33 -17.47
N PRO A 462 -13.63 -11.92 -16.62
CA PRO A 462 -12.22 -11.94 -16.98
C PRO A 462 -11.65 -13.36 -16.92
N PRO A 463 -10.45 -13.60 -17.47
CA PRO A 463 -9.75 -14.88 -17.34
C PRO A 463 -9.73 -15.37 -15.89
N ALA A 464 -9.84 -16.68 -15.69
CA ALA A 464 -9.75 -17.27 -14.36
C ALA A 464 -8.43 -16.88 -13.67
N SER A 465 -8.44 -16.88 -12.33
CA SER A 465 -7.22 -16.64 -11.55
C SER A 465 -6.09 -17.55 -12.02
N ASN A 466 -4.89 -16.99 -12.15
CA ASN A 466 -3.72 -17.71 -12.64
C ASN A 466 -2.56 -17.47 -11.66
N VAL A 467 -2.38 -18.45 -10.78
CA VAL A 467 -1.43 -18.49 -9.67
C VAL A 467 -0.92 -19.92 -9.53
N PRO A 468 0.26 -20.14 -8.93
CA PRO A 468 0.71 -21.50 -8.61
C PRO A 468 -0.26 -22.16 -7.63
N ARG A 469 -0.55 -23.45 -7.84
CA ARG A 469 -1.52 -24.23 -7.06
C ARG A 469 -0.91 -25.51 -6.48
N LEU A 470 -1.36 -25.89 -5.30
CA LEU A 470 -1.00 -27.15 -4.66
C LEU A 470 -1.64 -28.33 -5.38
N ALA A 471 -2.88 -28.18 -5.86
CA ALA A 471 -3.65 -29.27 -6.47
C ALA A 471 -3.02 -29.82 -7.76
N ASP A 472 -2.28 -29.00 -8.51
CA ASP A 472 -1.61 -29.39 -9.76
C ASP A 472 -0.07 -29.44 -9.63
N GLY A 473 0.45 -29.27 -8.41
CA GLY A 473 1.90 -29.34 -8.13
C GLY A 473 2.70 -28.14 -8.61
N THR A 474 2.07 -27.05 -9.07
CA THR A 474 2.78 -25.84 -9.51
C THR A 474 3.14 -24.89 -8.37
N ALA A 475 2.55 -25.03 -7.18
CA ALA A 475 3.00 -24.38 -5.95
C ALA A 475 3.95 -25.29 -5.17
N VAL A 476 5.18 -24.82 -4.96
CA VAL A 476 6.22 -25.56 -4.23
C VAL A 476 6.82 -24.68 -3.14
N LEU A 477 7.39 -25.31 -2.10
CA LEU A 477 8.26 -24.59 -1.18
C LEU A 477 9.45 -24.03 -1.97
N ALA A 478 9.84 -22.80 -1.68
CA ALA A 478 10.93 -22.12 -2.39
C ALA A 478 12.21 -22.96 -2.44
N GLU A 479 12.54 -23.65 -1.34
CA GLU A 479 13.73 -24.51 -1.23
C GLU A 479 13.75 -25.65 -2.25
N VAL A 480 12.60 -26.12 -2.74
CA VAL A 480 12.52 -27.18 -3.77
C VAL A 480 13.15 -26.72 -5.09
N THR A 481 13.06 -25.43 -5.39
CA THR A 481 13.62 -24.86 -6.63
C THR A 481 15.15 -24.77 -6.62
N ALA A 482 15.80 -24.94 -5.45
CA ALA A 482 17.25 -24.82 -5.32
C ALA A 482 18.01 -25.78 -6.23
N GLY A 483 17.49 -27.00 -6.44
CA GLY A 483 18.10 -28.00 -7.31
C GLY A 483 18.14 -27.61 -8.80
N VAL A 484 17.29 -26.67 -9.23
CA VAL A 484 17.32 -26.08 -10.57
C VAL A 484 18.30 -24.91 -10.60
N PHE A 485 18.11 -23.91 -9.72
CA PHE A 485 18.93 -22.70 -9.73
C PHE A 485 20.43 -22.97 -9.52
N THR A 486 20.79 -23.97 -8.72
CA THR A 486 22.20 -24.36 -8.50
C THR A 486 22.89 -24.97 -9.72
N LYS A 487 22.14 -25.36 -10.75
CA LYS A 487 22.69 -25.85 -12.03
C LYS A 487 22.92 -24.72 -13.03
N ILE A 488 22.34 -23.54 -12.81
CA ILE A 488 22.50 -22.39 -13.71
C ILE A 488 23.87 -21.75 -13.43
N PRO A 489 24.76 -21.63 -14.44
CA PRO A 489 26.09 -21.07 -14.24
C PRO A 489 26.05 -19.66 -13.65
N GLY A 490 26.83 -19.42 -12.60
CA GLY A 490 26.95 -18.12 -11.94
C GLY A 490 25.83 -17.78 -10.95
N VAL A 491 24.68 -18.47 -11.00
CA VAL A 491 23.56 -18.24 -10.09
C VAL A 491 23.80 -18.95 -8.77
N ARG A 492 23.54 -18.25 -7.65
CA ARG A 492 23.49 -18.89 -6.32
C ARG A 492 22.12 -18.76 -5.69
N PHE A 493 21.57 -19.91 -5.30
CA PHE A 493 20.33 -19.94 -4.53
C PHE A 493 20.51 -19.29 -3.13
N PRO A 494 19.51 -18.55 -2.60
CA PRO A 494 19.58 -18.00 -1.25
C PRO A 494 19.77 -19.10 -0.19
N ASP A 495 20.64 -18.87 0.78
CA ASP A 495 20.87 -19.83 1.88
C ASP A 495 19.66 -19.96 2.82
N ARG A 496 18.74 -18.99 2.77
CA ARG A 496 17.59 -18.86 3.66
C ARG A 496 16.43 -18.25 2.91
N ILE A 497 15.23 -18.78 3.17
CA ILE A 497 13.97 -18.22 2.71
C ILE A 497 13.22 -17.66 3.90
N ASP A 498 12.98 -16.37 3.84
CA ASP A 498 12.26 -15.62 4.84
C ASP A 498 10.75 -15.91 4.74
N ARG A 499 10.08 -15.96 5.89
CA ARG A 499 8.66 -16.31 5.98
C ARG A 499 7.95 -15.34 6.92
N PRO A 500 6.71 -14.91 6.58
CA PRO A 500 5.84 -14.26 7.54
C PRO A 500 5.65 -15.15 8.77
N VAL A 501 5.54 -14.52 9.93
CA VAL A 501 5.37 -15.17 11.23
C VAL A 501 4.12 -14.64 11.90
N ARG A 502 3.56 -15.45 12.80
CA ARG A 502 2.51 -14.98 13.71
C ARG A 502 3.11 -13.95 14.65
N LEU A 503 2.38 -12.87 14.91
CA LEU A 503 2.83 -11.77 15.75
C LEU A 503 1.73 -11.45 16.75
N ASP A 504 2.11 -11.22 17.99
CA ASP A 504 1.23 -10.70 19.04
C ASP A 504 1.74 -9.33 19.50
N PHE A 505 0.92 -8.31 19.26
CA PHE A 505 1.15 -6.90 19.60
C PHE A 505 0.42 -6.48 20.89
N GLY A 506 -0.13 -7.45 21.62
CA GLY A 506 -0.84 -7.25 22.88
C GLY A 506 -2.37 -7.24 22.74
N PRO A 507 -3.08 -7.36 23.87
CA PRO A 507 -4.52 -7.62 23.91
C PRO A 507 -5.40 -6.46 23.41
N GLU A 508 -4.88 -5.23 23.39
CA GLU A 508 -5.64 -4.05 22.97
C GLU A 508 -5.62 -3.81 21.45
N LEU A 509 -4.96 -4.68 20.68
CA LEU A 509 -4.81 -4.53 19.24
C LEU A 509 -6.17 -4.48 18.51
N ALA A 510 -7.18 -5.20 18.99
CA ALA A 510 -8.53 -5.16 18.41
C ALA A 510 -9.17 -3.75 18.46
N ARG A 511 -8.70 -2.88 19.35
CA ARG A 511 -9.08 -1.46 19.45
C ARG A 511 -8.13 -0.54 18.67
N GLY A 512 -7.15 -1.10 17.98
CA GLY A 512 -6.08 -0.40 17.28
C GLY A 512 -5.00 0.17 18.21
N ILE A 513 -4.76 -0.45 19.37
CA ILE A 513 -3.72 0.00 20.31
C ILE A 513 -2.68 -1.12 20.46
N VAL A 514 -1.44 -0.83 20.07
CA VAL A 514 -0.30 -1.74 20.26
C VAL A 514 0.26 -1.53 21.68
N THR A 515 0.37 -2.61 22.46
CA THR A 515 0.89 -2.58 23.84
C THR A 515 2.12 -3.47 24.04
N GLU A 516 2.48 -4.28 23.06
CA GLU A 516 3.67 -5.14 23.05
C GLU A 516 4.61 -4.73 21.90
N LEU A 517 5.75 -4.13 22.24
CA LEU A 517 6.83 -3.79 21.31
C LEU A 517 8.19 -4.13 21.94
N PRO A 518 9.04 -4.94 21.28
CA PRO A 518 8.76 -5.70 20.05
C PRO A 518 7.61 -6.70 20.21
N PRO A 519 6.89 -7.05 19.13
CA PRO A 519 5.83 -8.05 19.22
C PRO A 519 6.40 -9.41 19.60
N LYS A 520 5.60 -10.22 20.30
CA LYS A 520 5.93 -11.64 20.48
C LYS A 520 5.85 -12.34 19.12
N VAL A 521 6.88 -13.13 18.83
CA VAL A 521 7.00 -13.84 17.55
C VAL A 521 6.60 -15.30 17.76
N GLY A 522 5.58 -15.73 17.02
CA GLY A 522 5.10 -17.11 16.97
C GLY A 522 5.66 -17.89 15.79
N ALA A 523 5.05 -19.06 15.53
CA ALA A 523 5.44 -19.94 14.44
C ALA A 523 5.28 -19.27 13.05
N PRO A 524 6.18 -19.57 12.09
CA PRO A 524 6.05 -19.10 10.71
C PRO A 524 4.78 -19.64 10.03
N PHE A 525 4.31 -18.91 9.03
CA PHE A 525 3.33 -19.40 8.07
C PHE A 525 4.02 -20.26 7.01
N VAL A 526 3.28 -21.19 6.41
CA VAL A 526 3.75 -21.98 5.26
C VAL A 526 3.49 -21.18 3.99
N THR A 527 4.50 -21.10 3.13
CA THR A 527 4.49 -20.19 1.98
C THR A 527 5.09 -20.91 0.77
N PHE A 528 4.59 -20.55 -0.40
CA PHE A 528 4.90 -21.22 -1.65
C PHE A 528 5.31 -20.22 -2.73
N VAL A 529 6.09 -20.69 -3.70
CA VAL A 529 6.43 -20.00 -4.94
C VAL A 529 5.94 -20.83 -6.12
N SER A 530 5.98 -20.27 -7.33
CA SER A 530 5.78 -21.11 -8.52
C SER A 530 6.95 -22.06 -8.70
N ALA A 531 6.66 -23.31 -9.02
CA ALA A 531 7.66 -24.22 -9.54
C ALA A 531 8.32 -23.64 -10.80
N VAL A 532 9.53 -24.09 -11.08
CA VAL A 532 10.33 -23.59 -12.21
C VAL A 532 10.66 -24.70 -13.18
N ASP A 533 10.81 -24.34 -14.46
CA ASP A 533 11.30 -25.26 -15.49
C ASP A 533 12.82 -25.47 -15.40
N ALA A 534 13.42 -26.14 -16.39
CA ALA A 534 14.85 -26.45 -16.40
C ALA A 534 15.76 -25.21 -16.47
N ASP A 535 15.22 -24.07 -16.94
CA ASP A 535 15.94 -22.81 -17.12
C ASP A 535 15.69 -21.83 -15.95
N GLY A 536 14.89 -22.24 -14.96
CA GLY A 536 14.57 -21.42 -13.80
C GLY A 536 13.40 -20.47 -14.00
N ASN A 537 12.63 -20.60 -15.09
CA ASN A 537 11.44 -19.79 -15.34
C ASN A 537 10.21 -20.37 -14.65
N GLU A 538 9.38 -19.51 -14.07
CA GLU A 538 8.16 -19.92 -13.37
C GLU A 538 7.16 -20.58 -14.34
N ILE A 539 6.64 -21.76 -13.94
CA ILE A 539 5.74 -22.53 -14.80
C ILE A 539 4.27 -22.11 -14.67
N ALA A 540 3.90 -21.46 -13.58
CA ALA A 540 2.55 -20.96 -13.32
C ALA A 540 2.50 -19.42 -13.24
N GLY A 541 1.30 -18.86 -13.41
CA GLY A 541 1.08 -17.43 -13.54
C GLY A 541 0.95 -16.99 -15.00
N VAL A 542 0.62 -15.71 -15.17
CA VAL A 542 0.52 -15.04 -16.46
C VAL A 542 1.92 -14.68 -16.91
N ARG A 543 2.38 -15.29 -18.01
CA ARG A 543 3.67 -14.98 -18.61
C ARG A 543 3.58 -13.68 -19.41
N PRO A 544 4.46 -12.69 -19.15
CA PRO A 544 4.56 -11.51 -19.99
C PRO A 544 5.07 -11.88 -21.39
N VAL A 545 4.83 -10.98 -22.35
CA VAL A 545 5.42 -11.11 -23.68
C VAL A 545 6.89 -10.73 -23.56
N GLU A 546 7.79 -11.66 -23.86
CA GLU A 546 9.25 -11.46 -23.88
C GLU A 546 9.71 -10.73 -25.16
#